data_AF-A0A136MZU1-F1
#
_entry.id   AF-A0A136MZU1-F1
#
_cell.length_a   1.000
_cell.length_b   1.000
_cell.length_c   1.000
_cell.angle_alpha   90.00
_cell.angle_beta   90.00
_cell.angle_gamma   90.00
#
_symmetry.space_group_name_H-M   'P 1'
#
loop_
_entity.id
_entity.type
_entity.pdbx_description
1 polymer ?
#
loop_
_entity_poly.entity_id
_entity_poly.type
_entity_poly.pdbx_seq_one_letter_code
_entity_poly.pdbx_strand_id
1 'polypeptide(L)'
;MKLHLLTCIILGLFLGACKSNTDERAQNIIGTWDVYQSNMNSKPNGFMKDAYFDFKADSTVESNVFEDNNPHTYQLEGNRLIIDAKIPFDLNIGRLDRDSMYLEGKMSYYYMEYFLVKRK
;
A
#
# COMPACT_ATOMS: atom_id res chain seq x y z
N MET A 1 -23.17 43.30 -23.37
CA MET A 1 -21.81 43.13 -22.80
C MET A 1 -21.77 42.61 -21.36
N LYS A 2 -22.82 41.98 -20.81
CA LYS A 2 -22.80 41.48 -19.41
C LYS A 2 -22.84 39.94 -19.28
N LEU A 3 -23.04 39.21 -20.38
CA LEU A 3 -23.31 37.76 -20.34
C LEU A 3 -22.07 36.88 -20.57
N HIS A 4 -20.96 37.43 -21.06
CA HIS A 4 -19.71 36.66 -21.30
C HIS A 4 -18.78 36.62 -20.09
N LEU A 5 -19.00 37.48 -19.08
CA LEU A 5 -18.15 37.55 -17.90
C LEU A 5 -18.47 36.43 -16.88
N LEU A 6 -19.73 35.98 -16.85
CA LEU A 6 -20.15 34.90 -15.94
C LEU A 6 -19.63 33.53 -16.36
N THR A 7 -19.47 33.29 -17.67
CA THR A 7 -19.03 32.00 -18.20
C THR A 7 -17.57 31.69 -17.87
N CYS A 8 -16.72 32.72 -17.76
CA CYS A 8 -15.31 32.53 -17.38
C CYS A 8 -15.11 32.22 -15.90
N ILE A 9 -16.03 32.60 -15.02
CA ILE A 9 -15.91 32.36 -13.57
C ILE A 9 -16.25 30.92 -13.19
N ILE A 10 -17.19 30.29 -13.92
CA ILE A 10 -17.61 28.91 -13.67
C ILE A 10 -16.55 27.89 -14.14
N LEU A 11 -15.73 28.23 -15.13
CA LEU A 11 -14.67 27.35 -15.65
C LEU A 11 -13.42 27.30 -14.74
N GLY A 12 -13.23 28.28 -13.84
CA GLY A 12 -12.10 28.32 -12.91
C GLY A 12 -12.26 27.45 -11.66
N LEU A 13 -13.49 27.03 -11.33
CA LEU A 13 -13.79 26.27 -10.11
C LEU A 13 -13.58 24.74 -10.24
N PHE A 14 -13.27 24.23 -11.43
CA PHE A 14 -13.08 22.78 -11.66
C PHE A 14 -11.63 22.28 -11.55
N LEU A 15 -10.64 23.16 -11.35
CA LEU A 15 -9.22 22.78 -11.34
C LEU A 15 -8.64 22.46 -9.95
N GLY A 16 -9.43 22.59 -8.87
CA GLY A 16 -8.96 22.40 -7.49
C GLY A 16 -9.27 21.05 -6.83
N ALA A 17 -10.04 20.16 -7.47
CA ALA A 17 -10.69 19.04 -6.80
C ALA A 17 -9.92 17.68 -6.83
N CYS A 18 -8.65 17.67 -7.20
CA CYS A 18 -7.88 16.42 -7.36
C CYS A 18 -6.57 16.46 -6.55
N LYS A 19 -6.63 16.43 -5.22
CA LYS A 19 -5.40 16.18 -4.43
C LYS A 19 -5.55 15.56 -3.02
N SER A 20 -6.68 14.93 -2.66
CA SER A 20 -6.86 14.44 -1.28
C SER A 20 -6.60 12.95 -1.03
N ASN A 21 -6.52 12.10 -2.06
CA ASN A 21 -6.49 10.65 -1.82
C ASN A 21 -5.09 10.07 -1.54
N THR A 22 -4.03 10.71 -2.02
CA THR A 22 -2.67 10.19 -1.87
C THR A 22 -2.17 10.28 -0.43
N ASP A 23 -2.49 11.38 0.26
CA ASP A 23 -2.03 11.63 1.62
C ASP A 23 -2.73 10.70 2.63
N GLU A 24 -4.03 10.44 2.49
CA GLU A 24 -4.77 9.55 3.39
C GLU A 24 -4.24 8.11 3.32
N ARG A 25 -3.92 7.63 2.12
CA ARG A 25 -3.39 6.27 1.92
C ARG A 25 -1.99 6.11 2.51
N ALA A 26 -1.14 7.12 2.33
CA ALA A 26 0.18 7.18 2.95
C ALA A 26 0.10 7.20 4.48
N GLN A 27 -0.94 7.79 5.06
CA GLN A 27 -1.17 7.73 6.52
C GLN A 27 -1.71 6.37 6.97
N ASN A 28 -2.62 5.77 6.20
CA ASN A 28 -3.26 4.50 6.60
C ASN A 28 -2.28 3.32 6.64
N ILE A 29 -1.27 3.30 5.75
CA ILE A 29 -0.26 2.22 5.74
C ILE A 29 0.66 2.26 6.96
N ILE A 30 0.89 3.42 7.58
CA ILE A 30 1.84 3.57 8.69
C ILE A 30 1.41 2.70 9.88
N GLY A 31 2.37 2.01 10.48
CA GLY A 31 2.21 1.13 11.63
C GLY A 31 2.62 -0.31 11.35
N THR A 32 2.42 -1.16 12.35
CA THR A 32 2.78 -2.58 12.27
C THR A 32 1.59 -3.42 11.77
N TRP A 33 1.86 -4.28 10.80
CA TRP A 33 0.88 -5.15 10.15
C TRP A 33 1.33 -6.60 10.27
N ASP A 34 0.47 -7.43 10.84
CA ASP A 34 0.71 -8.85 11.03
C ASP A 34 0.05 -9.66 9.93
N VAL A 35 0.83 -10.50 9.23
CA VAL A 35 0.32 -11.45 8.25
C VAL A 35 -0.32 -12.62 9.00
N TYR A 36 -1.65 -12.71 8.94
CA TYR A 36 -2.39 -13.80 9.60
C TYR A 36 -2.78 -14.92 8.63
N GLN A 37 -2.78 -14.66 7.32
CA GLN A 37 -3.08 -15.65 6.29
C GLN A 37 -2.35 -15.31 4.99
N SER A 38 -1.97 -16.35 4.26
CA SER A 38 -1.49 -16.24 2.88
C SER A 38 -2.08 -17.33 1.99
N ASN A 39 -2.29 -17.00 0.71
CA ASN A 39 -2.68 -17.96 -0.31
C ASN A 39 -1.66 -17.97 -1.45
N MET A 40 -1.48 -19.14 -2.07
CA MET A 40 -0.65 -19.38 -3.25
C MET A 40 -1.56 -19.99 -4.30
N ASN A 41 -1.73 -19.30 -5.43
CA ASN A 41 -2.71 -19.66 -6.46
C ASN A 41 -4.10 -19.91 -5.85
N SER A 42 -4.53 -19.00 -4.98
CA SER A 42 -5.82 -19.03 -4.28
C SER A 42 -6.05 -20.24 -3.35
N LYS A 43 -4.99 -20.95 -2.98
CA LYS A 43 -5.02 -21.99 -1.96
C LYS A 43 -4.25 -21.55 -0.72
N PRO A 44 -4.79 -21.75 0.50
CA PRO A 44 -4.07 -21.43 1.72
C PRO A 44 -2.68 -22.04 1.74
N ASN A 45 -1.70 -21.26 2.17
CA ASN A 45 -0.34 -21.71 2.38
C ASN A 45 0.20 -21.15 3.72
N GLY A 46 1.36 -21.63 4.17
CA GLY A 46 2.01 -21.18 5.42
C GLY A 46 3.14 -20.18 5.21
N PHE A 47 3.38 -19.74 3.97
CA PHE A 47 4.44 -18.80 3.64
C PHE A 47 4.14 -17.44 4.28
N MET A 48 5.15 -16.85 4.93
CA MET A 48 5.02 -15.60 5.68
C MET A 48 3.95 -15.63 6.78
N LYS A 49 3.52 -16.81 7.22
CA LYS A 49 2.75 -16.92 8.44
C LYS A 49 3.60 -16.37 9.60
N ASP A 50 2.99 -15.53 10.44
CA ASP A 50 3.65 -14.84 11.55
C ASP A 50 4.71 -13.79 11.10
N ALA A 51 4.73 -13.44 9.81
CA ALA A 51 5.46 -12.27 9.33
C ALA A 51 4.80 -10.98 9.80
N TYR A 52 5.60 -9.95 10.04
CA TYR A 52 5.11 -8.60 10.27
C TYR A 52 5.79 -7.58 9.35
N PHE A 53 5.13 -6.47 9.08
CA PHE A 53 5.72 -5.31 8.41
C PHE A 53 5.43 -4.06 9.24
N ASP A 54 6.46 -3.30 9.57
CA ASP A 54 6.35 -2.07 10.35
C ASP A 54 6.72 -0.87 9.49
N PHE A 55 5.70 -0.26 8.87
CA PHE A 55 5.86 0.89 7.97
C PHE A 55 5.95 2.19 8.76
N LYS A 56 7.00 2.97 8.50
CA LYS A 56 7.29 4.23 9.16
C LYS A 56 6.93 5.43 8.28
N ALA A 57 6.69 6.57 8.93
CA ALA A 57 6.33 7.82 8.24
C ALA A 57 7.44 8.38 7.34
N ASP A 58 8.68 7.93 7.51
CA ASP A 58 9.85 8.33 6.71
C ASP A 58 10.06 7.45 5.46
N SER A 59 9.07 6.63 5.10
CA SER A 59 9.12 5.68 3.97
C SER A 59 10.08 4.49 4.18
N THR A 60 10.42 4.16 5.44
CA THR A 60 11.13 2.92 5.78
C THR A 60 10.18 1.83 6.28
N VAL A 61 10.58 0.57 6.11
CA VAL A 61 9.85 -0.61 6.58
C VAL A 61 10.79 -1.61 7.24
N GLU A 62 10.38 -2.11 8.40
CA GLU A 62 11.06 -3.21 9.09
C GLU A 62 10.20 -4.47 9.04
N SER A 63 10.83 -5.64 8.98
CA SER A 63 10.14 -6.93 8.95
C SER A 63 11.06 -8.06 9.42
N ASN A 64 10.48 -9.08 10.06
CA ASN A 64 11.17 -10.34 10.35
C ASN A 64 11.40 -11.22 9.10
N VAL A 65 10.91 -10.81 7.93
CA VAL A 65 11.16 -11.54 6.66
C VAL A 65 12.43 -11.09 5.94
N PHE A 66 13.04 -9.98 6.38
CA PHE A 66 14.28 -9.46 5.79
C PHE A 66 15.49 -10.13 6.44
N GLU A 67 16.37 -10.74 5.63
CA GLU A 67 17.53 -11.52 6.11
C GLU A 67 18.57 -10.68 6.86
N ASP A 68 18.64 -9.38 6.56
CA ASP A 68 19.67 -8.48 7.05
C ASP A 68 19.29 -7.73 8.33
N ASN A 69 18.04 -7.90 8.81
CA ASN A 69 17.47 -7.19 9.95
C ASN A 69 17.60 -5.66 9.86
N ASN A 70 17.75 -5.11 8.65
CA ASN A 70 17.82 -3.67 8.44
C ASN A 70 16.46 -3.15 7.92
N PRO A 71 16.13 -1.88 8.19
CA PRO A 71 15.02 -1.22 7.52
C PRO A 71 15.29 -1.12 6.01
N HIS A 72 14.26 -1.38 5.21
CA HIS A 72 14.25 -1.18 3.76
C HIS A 72 13.41 0.03 3.39
N THR A 73 13.60 0.58 2.19
CA THR A 73 12.75 1.68 1.70
C THR A 73 11.50 1.10 1.05
N TYR A 74 10.34 1.70 1.27
CA TYR A 74 9.12 1.37 0.54
C TYR A 74 8.55 2.55 -0.24
N GLN A 75 7.81 2.26 -1.29
CA GLN A 75 7.14 3.24 -2.14
C GLN A 75 5.71 2.81 -2.43
N LEU A 76 4.82 3.80 -2.53
CA LEU A 76 3.43 3.61 -2.93
C LEU A 76 3.18 4.26 -4.29
N GLU A 77 2.94 3.45 -5.32
CA GLU A 77 2.64 3.91 -6.67
C GLU A 77 1.20 3.52 -7.05
N GLY A 78 0.26 4.45 -6.84
CA GLY A 78 -1.17 4.15 -7.02
C GLY A 78 -1.60 3.06 -6.05
N ASN A 79 -1.92 1.86 -6.55
CA ASN A 79 -2.24 0.69 -5.72
C ASN A 79 -1.03 -0.20 -5.42
N ARG A 80 0.16 0.05 -5.97
CA ARG A 80 1.32 -0.82 -5.77
C ARG A 80 2.08 -0.46 -4.50
N LEU A 81 2.56 -1.48 -3.80
CA LEU A 81 3.53 -1.43 -2.72
C LEU A 81 4.83 -2.05 -3.24
N ILE A 82 5.88 -1.24 -3.26
CA ILE A 82 7.22 -1.65 -3.67
C ILE A 82 8.12 -1.53 -2.45
N ILE A 83 8.81 -2.60 -2.06
CA ILE A 83 9.86 -2.58 -1.04
C ILE A 83 11.19 -2.91 -1.74
N ASP A 84 12.15 -1.98 -1.60
CA ASP A 84 13.51 -2.15 -2.11
C ASP A 84 14.30 -3.03 -1.17
N ALA A 85 14.15 -4.35 -1.34
CA ALA A 85 14.87 -5.38 -0.62
C ALA A 85 15.56 -6.33 -1.61
N LYS A 86 16.48 -7.15 -1.11
CA LYS A 86 17.24 -8.14 -1.90
C LYS A 86 16.34 -9.05 -2.76
N ILE A 87 15.18 -9.44 -2.22
CA ILE A 87 14.11 -10.07 -2.98
C ILE A 87 13.05 -8.98 -3.22
N PRO A 88 12.82 -8.56 -4.48
CA PRO A 88 11.86 -7.51 -4.78
C PRO A 88 10.47 -7.89 -4.26
N PHE A 89 9.91 -7.01 -3.44
CA PHE A 89 8.54 -7.14 -2.96
C PHE A 89 7.70 -6.08 -3.67
N ASP A 90 7.03 -6.49 -4.75
CA ASP A 90 6.22 -5.63 -5.60
C ASP A 90 4.83 -6.26 -5.72
N LEU A 91 3.90 -5.77 -4.90
CA LEU A 91 2.54 -6.29 -4.80
C LEU A 91 1.52 -5.17 -4.95
N ASN A 92 0.33 -5.52 -5.41
CA ASN A 92 -0.82 -4.63 -5.36
C ASN A 92 -1.44 -4.66 -3.97
N ILE A 93 -1.84 -3.49 -3.49
CA ILE A 93 -2.72 -3.30 -2.35
C ILE A 93 -4.15 -3.32 -2.90
N GLY A 94 -4.79 -4.49 -2.83
CA GLY A 94 -6.19 -4.65 -3.23
C GLY A 94 -7.16 -4.03 -2.21
N ARG A 95 -6.75 -3.91 -0.94
CA ARG A 95 -7.51 -3.22 0.12
C ARG A 95 -6.57 -2.65 1.19
N LEU A 96 -6.87 -1.44 1.67
CA LEU A 96 -6.19 -0.81 2.80
C LEU A 96 -7.19 0.03 3.61
N ASP A 97 -7.59 -0.51 4.75
CA ASP A 97 -8.44 0.16 5.72
C ASP A 97 -7.65 0.48 7.00
N ARG A 98 -8.34 0.97 8.04
CA ARG A 98 -7.73 1.32 9.33
C ARG A 98 -7.02 0.15 10.01
N ASP A 99 -7.56 -1.06 9.90
CA ASP A 99 -7.11 -2.25 10.63
C ASP A 99 -6.89 -3.48 9.74
N SER A 100 -7.20 -3.40 8.45
CA SER A 100 -7.06 -4.52 7.51
C SER A 100 -6.35 -4.10 6.23
N MET A 101 -5.47 -4.97 5.75
CA MET A 101 -4.75 -4.78 4.49
C MET A 101 -4.74 -6.10 3.72
N TYR A 102 -4.94 -6.00 2.41
CA TYR A 102 -4.86 -7.11 1.48
C TYR A 102 -3.84 -6.77 0.40
N LEU A 103 -2.84 -7.65 0.29
CA LEU A 103 -1.81 -7.58 -0.74
C LEU A 103 -1.95 -8.76 -1.69
N GLU A 104 -1.77 -8.52 -2.98
CA GLU A 104 -1.84 -9.56 -4.00
C GLU A 104 -0.86 -9.27 -5.14
N GLY A 105 -0.32 -10.31 -5.76
CA GLY A 105 0.58 -10.11 -6.89
C GLY A 105 1.31 -11.37 -7.30
N LYS A 106 2.04 -11.26 -8.41
CA LYS A 106 2.84 -12.36 -8.93
C LYS A 106 4.24 -12.33 -8.31
N MET A 107 4.58 -13.35 -7.54
CA MET A 107 5.94 -13.57 -7.04
C MET A 107 6.50 -14.81 -7.73
N SER A 108 7.51 -14.63 -8.60
CA SER A 108 8.04 -15.69 -9.45
C SER A 108 6.92 -16.34 -10.30
N TYR A 109 6.66 -17.64 -10.16
CA TYR A 109 5.62 -18.38 -10.88
C TYR A 109 4.25 -18.36 -10.18
N TYR A 110 4.20 -17.92 -8.94
CA TYR A 110 3.01 -18.04 -8.10
C TYR A 110 2.27 -16.72 -8.00
N TYR A 111 0.94 -16.82 -7.97
CA TYR A 111 0.11 -15.71 -7.52
C TYR A 111 0.00 -15.79 -6.01
N MET A 112 0.49 -14.77 -5.33
CA MET A 112 0.51 -14.70 -3.88
C MET A 112 -0.54 -13.70 -3.40
N GLU A 113 -1.20 -14.05 -2.31
CA GLU A 113 -2.17 -13.21 -1.61
C GLU A 113 -1.79 -13.19 -0.14
N TYR A 114 -1.76 -12.03 0.48
CA TYR A 114 -1.46 -11.85 1.90
C TYR A 114 -2.54 -11.02 2.56
N PHE A 115 -3.02 -11.50 3.70
CA PHE A 115 -4.01 -10.83 4.52
C PHE A 115 -3.36 -10.39 5.82
N LEU A 116 -3.41 -9.09 6.07
CA LEU A 116 -2.75 -8.47 7.19
C LEU A 116 -3.75 -7.74 8.08
N VAL A 117 -3.45 -7.74 9.38
CA VAL A 117 -4.19 -7.00 10.40
C VAL A 117 -3.25 -6.01 11.08
N LYS A 118 -3.74 -4.80 11.36
CA LYS A 118 -2.94 -3.80 12.07
C LYS A 118 -2.79 -4.22 13.54
N ARG A 119 -1.54 -4.23 14.01
CA ARG A 119 -1.23 -4.50 15.42
C ARG A 119 -1.72 -3.33 16.26
N LYS A 120 -2.41 -3.64 17.37
CA LYS A 120 -3.00 -2.66 18.28
C LYS A 120 -1.97 -1.93 19.12
#